data_AF-A0A1G3KT34-F1
#
_entry.id   AF-A0A1G3KT34-F1
#
_cell.length_a   1.000
_cell.length_b   1.000
_cell.length_c   1.000
_cell.angle_alpha   90.00
_cell.angle_beta   90.00
_cell.angle_gamma   90.00
#
_symmetry.space_group_name_H-M   'P 1'
#
loop_
_entity.id
_entity.type
_entity.pdbx_description
1 polymer ?
#
loop_
_entity_poly.entity_id
_entity_poly.type
_entity_poly.pdbx_seq_one_letter_code
_entity_poly.pdbx_strand_id
1 'polypeptide(L)'
;MSNPALGPDQRERLVSELMTGRRDVRAALAARDRVALRRARSAVDRSKRALGERGPVWWDDGAPDYNRRMAVNTPYAQWLEDLTD
;
A
#
# COMPACT_ATOMS: atom_id res chain seq x y z
N MET A 1 -5.00 -4.85 1.31
CA MET A 1 -4.99 -6.31 1.41
C MET A 1 -3.68 -6.80 0.84
N SER A 2 -2.98 -7.71 1.51
CA SER A 2 -1.71 -8.27 1.02
C SER A 2 -1.91 -9.65 0.42
N ASN A 3 -1.10 -10.00 -0.58
CA ASN A 3 -1.21 -11.20 -1.38
C ASN A 3 -1.32 -12.45 -0.49
N PRO A 4 -2.41 -13.25 -0.61
CA PRO A 4 -2.62 -14.45 0.20
C PRO A 4 -1.66 -15.60 -0.17
N ALA A 5 -1.05 -15.57 -1.36
CA ALA A 5 -0.07 -16.57 -1.78
C ALA A 5 1.31 -16.41 -1.12
N LEU A 6 1.54 -15.33 -0.36
CA LEU A 6 2.79 -15.14 0.39
C LEU A 6 2.84 -16.11 1.58
N GLY A 7 3.92 -16.88 1.67
CA GLY A 7 4.20 -17.70 2.86
C GLY A 7 4.32 -16.84 4.12
N PRO A 8 3.98 -17.38 5.31
CA PRO A 8 3.91 -16.62 6.57
C PRO A 8 5.21 -15.88 6.88
N ASP A 9 6.36 -16.55 6.76
CA ASP A 9 7.68 -15.94 7.03
C ASP A 9 8.02 -14.81 6.05
N GLN A 10 7.64 -14.96 4.78
CA GLN A 10 7.86 -13.93 3.78
C GLN A 10 6.98 -12.71 4.07
N ARG A 11 5.71 -12.95 4.41
CA ARG A 11 4.78 -11.90 4.83
C ARG A 11 5.30 -11.16 6.05
N GLU A 12 5.74 -11.86 7.09
CA GLU A 12 6.25 -11.24 8.32
C GLU A 12 7.48 -10.38 8.04
N ARG A 13 8.45 -10.90 7.26
CA ARG A 13 9.63 -10.14 6.83
C ARG A 13 9.24 -8.85 6.11
N LEU A 14 8.34 -8.94 5.13
CA LEU A 14 7.91 -7.79 4.35
C LEU A 14 7.13 -6.75 5.19
N VAL A 15 6.34 -7.20 6.16
CA VAL A 15 5.67 -6.32 7.13
C VAL A 15 6.70 -5.61 8.01
N SER A 16 7.72 -6.33 8.49
CA SER A 16 8.81 -5.75 9.27
C SER A 16 9.58 -4.68 8.47
N GLU A 17 9.94 -4.97 7.22
CA GLU A 17 10.57 -4.02 6.31
C GLU A 17 9.69 -2.78 6.07
N LEU A 18 8.39 -2.96 5.87
CA LEU A 18 7.43 -1.87 5.70
C LEU A 18 7.39 -0.96 6.94
N MET A 19 7.35 -1.55 8.14
CA MET A 19 7.34 -0.78 9.38
C MET A 19 8.65 -0.03 9.62
N THR A 20 9.78 -0.63 9.28
CA THR A 20 11.09 0.03 9.30
C THR A 20 11.13 1.21 8.33
N GLY A 21 10.73 1.02 7.07
CA GLY A 21 10.66 2.13 6.10
C GLY A 21 9.73 3.27 6.53
N ARG A 22 8.62 2.97 7.21
CA ARG A 22 7.72 4.00 7.78
C ARG A 22 8.39 4.80 8.90
N ARG A 23 9.14 4.14 9.78
CA ARG A 23 9.93 4.82 10.83
C ARG A 23 11.00 5.71 10.20
N ASP A 24 11.67 5.25 9.16
CA ASP A 24 12.68 6.03 8.44
C ASP A 24 12.09 7.27 7.76
N VAL A 25 10.88 7.17 7.21
CA VAL A 25 10.16 8.35 6.67
C VAL A 25 9.94 9.38 7.76
N ARG A 26 9.48 8.96 8.94
CA ARG A 26 9.27 9.87 10.09
C ARG A 26 10.57 10.52 10.52
N ALA A 27 11.65 9.74 10.64
CA ALA A 27 12.96 10.24 11.01
C ALA A 27 13.51 11.25 9.99
N ALA A 28 13.42 10.94 8.70
CA ALA A 28 13.87 11.82 7.63
C ALA A 28 13.08 13.13 7.55
N LEU A 29 11.77 13.10 7.80
CA LEU A 29 10.94 14.31 7.88
C LEU A 29 11.37 15.18 9.07
N ALA A 30 11.59 14.58 10.24
CA ALA A 30 12.05 15.30 11.43
C ALA A 30 13.42 15.96 11.19
N ALA A 31 14.34 15.25 10.52
CA ALA A 31 15.66 15.76 10.18
C ALA A 31 15.67 16.73 8.97
N ARG A 32 14.54 16.91 8.28
CA ARG A 32 14.44 17.64 6.99
C ARG A 32 15.41 17.12 5.91
N ASP A 33 15.79 15.85 5.99
CA ASP A 33 16.70 15.22 5.03
C ASP A 33 15.91 14.72 3.81
N ARG A 34 16.04 15.43 2.70
CA ARG A 34 15.35 15.10 1.45
C ARG A 34 15.85 13.82 0.80
N VAL A 35 17.12 13.47 0.98
CA VAL A 35 17.73 12.27 0.40
C VAL A 35 17.28 11.03 1.18
N ALA A 36 17.38 11.08 2.52
CA ALA A 36 16.87 10.03 3.38
C ALA A 36 15.35 9.83 3.19
N LEU A 37 14.59 10.92 3.04
CA LEU A 37 13.15 10.85 2.82
C LEU A 37 12.82 10.12 1.51
N ARG A 38 13.56 10.40 0.43
CA ARG A 38 13.37 9.71 -0.86
C ARG A 38 13.68 8.23 -0.73
N ARG A 39 14.80 7.87 -0.09
CA ARG A 39 15.20 6.47 0.14
C ARG A 39 14.17 5.71 0.96
N ALA A 40 13.69 6.30 2.06
CA ALA A 40 12.68 5.69 2.93
C ALA A 40 11.35 5.49 2.20
N ARG A 41 10.90 6.48 1.41
CA ARG A 41 9.70 6.34 0.56
C ARG A 41 9.85 5.24 -0.49
N SER A 42 11.02 5.11 -1.10
CA SER A 42 11.31 4.01 -2.03
C SER A 42 11.31 2.64 -1.34
N ALA A 43 11.83 2.54 -0.12
CA ALA A 43 11.76 1.30 0.67
C ALA A 43 10.31 0.90 0.97
N VAL A 44 9.48 1.86 1.42
CA VAL A 44 8.04 1.64 1.63
C VAL A 44 7.35 1.18 0.34
N ASP A 45 7.66 1.79 -0.81
CA ASP A 45 7.04 1.38 -2.08
C ASP A 45 7.41 -0.06 -2.46
N ARG A 46 8.68 -0.45 -2.32
CA ARG A 46 9.14 -1.82 -2.59
C ARG A 46 8.44 -2.84 -1.69
N SER A 47 8.40 -2.62 -0.38
CA SER A 47 7.75 -3.56 0.54
C SER A 47 6.24 -3.67 0.26
N LYS A 48 5.57 -2.57 -0.09
CA LYS A 48 4.15 -2.59 -0.47
C LYS A 48 3.89 -3.36 -1.76
N ARG A 49 4.75 -3.22 -2.77
CA ARG A 49 4.65 -4.01 -4.01
C ARG A 49 4.87 -5.48 -3.76
N ALA A 50 5.90 -5.83 -2.98
CA ALA A 50 6.17 -7.22 -2.61
C ALA A 50 5.03 -7.83 -1.78
N LEU A 51 4.38 -7.04 -0.92
CA LEU A 51 3.17 -7.46 -0.19
C LEU A 51 1.93 -7.59 -1.09
N GLY A 52 1.97 -7.14 -2.35
CA GLY A 52 0.79 -7.08 -3.21
C GLY A 52 -0.21 -5.98 -2.84
N GLU A 53 0.19 -5.00 -2.03
CA GLU A 53 -0.63 -3.80 -1.73
C GLU A 53 -0.57 -2.76 -2.85
N ARG A 54 0.39 -2.90 -3.78
CA ARG A 54 0.61 -2.02 -4.93
C ARG A 54 1.11 -2.83 -6.12
N GLY A 55 0.71 -2.45 -7.34
CA GLY A 55 1.09 -3.16 -8.55
C GLY A 55 -0.07 -4.00 -9.08
N PRO A 56 0.20 -4.98 -9.95
CA PRO A 56 -0.85 -5.88 -10.46
C PRO A 56 -1.62 -6.49 -9.30
N VAL A 57 -2.93 -6.58 -9.47
CA VAL A 57 -3.81 -7.26 -8.54
C VAL A 57 -3.42 -8.73 -8.44
N TRP A 58 -3.55 -9.31 -7.25
CA TRP A 58 -3.21 -10.71 -7.02
C TRP A 58 -4.40 -11.65 -7.28
N TRP A 59 -5.60 -11.12 -7.53
CA TRP A 59 -6.77 -11.89 -7.97
C TRP A 59 -6.79 -12.05 -9.49
N ASP A 60 -7.38 -13.15 -9.96
CA ASP A 60 -7.41 -13.56 -11.37
C ASP A 60 -8.83 -13.53 -11.98
N ASP A 61 -9.84 -13.10 -11.23
CA ASP A 61 -11.25 -13.01 -11.64
C ASP A 61 -11.55 -11.89 -12.67
N GLY A 62 -10.54 -11.12 -13.06
CA GLY A 62 -10.67 -10.01 -14.02
C GLY A 62 -11.26 -8.74 -13.44
N ALA A 63 -11.53 -8.66 -12.13
CA ALA A 63 -12.06 -7.46 -11.50
C ALA A 63 -11.07 -6.28 -11.61
N PRO A 64 -11.53 -5.05 -11.95
CA PRO A 64 -10.67 -3.88 -12.05
C PRO A 64 -10.04 -3.47 -10.70
N ASP A 65 -8.79 -2.97 -10.72
CA ASP A 65 -8.18 -2.35 -9.55
C ASP A 65 -8.73 -0.93 -9.32
N TYR A 66 -9.59 -0.78 -8.31
CA TYR A 66 -10.10 0.51 -7.87
C TYR A 66 -9.22 1.18 -6.79
N ASN A 67 -8.06 0.62 -6.42
CA ASN A 67 -7.15 1.28 -5.49
C ASN A 67 -6.75 2.67 -5.97
N ARG A 68 -6.68 3.62 -5.03
CA ARG A 68 -6.32 5.02 -5.27
C ARG A 68 -7.28 5.76 -6.23
N ARG A 69 -8.48 5.23 -6.45
CA ARG A 69 -9.61 5.99 -7.01
C ARG A 69 -10.53 6.44 -5.88
N MET A 70 -11.13 7.62 -6.02
CA MET A 70 -12.19 8.05 -5.11
C MET A 70 -13.43 7.19 -5.35
N ALA A 71 -14.13 6.76 -4.31
CA ALA A 71 -15.28 5.86 -4.43
C ALA A 71 -16.38 6.39 -5.38
N VAL A 72 -16.61 7.72 -5.38
CA VAL A 72 -17.51 8.41 -6.31
C VAL A 72 -17.17 8.21 -7.81
N ASN A 73 -15.93 7.84 -8.12
CA ASN A 73 -15.44 7.57 -9.48
C ASN A 73 -15.32 6.06 -9.77
N THR A 74 -16.02 5.23 -9.02
CA THR A 74 -15.99 3.76 -9.11
C THR A 74 -17.42 3.21 -9.01
N PRO A 75 -17.66 1.92 -9.31
CA PRO A 75 -18.97 1.30 -9.12
C PRO A 75 -19.51 1.36 -7.69
N TYR A 76 -18.67 1.71 -6.70
CA TYR A 76 -19.06 1.91 -5.30
C TYR A 76 -19.73 3.27 -5.04
N ALA A 77 -19.95 4.11 -6.05
CA ALA A 77 -20.56 5.43 -5.89
C ALA A 77 -21.96 5.33 -5.27
N GLN A 78 -22.85 4.50 -5.82
CA GLN A 78 -24.21 4.32 -5.32
C GLN A 78 -24.24 3.87 -3.86
N TRP A 79 -23.42 2.88 -3.51
CA TRP A 79 -23.30 2.40 -2.13
C TRP A 79 -22.83 3.49 -1.16
N LEU A 80 -21.92 4.38 -1.60
CA LEU A 80 -21.46 5.49 -0.77
C LEU A 80 -22.58 6.52 -0.55
N GLU A 81 -23.39 6.81 -1.57
CA GLU A 81 -24.54 7.70 -1.48
C GLU A 81 -25.57 7.18 -0.48
N ASP A 82 -25.91 5.90 -0.55
CA ASP A 82 -26.86 5.24 0.35
C ASP A 82 -26.40 5.19 1.83
N LEU A 83 -25.11 5.40 2.11
CA LEU A 83 -24.55 5.47 3.47
C LEU A 83 -24.59 6.88 4.08
N THR A 84 -24.81 7.90 3.24
CA THR A 84 -24.82 9.31 3.65
C THR A 84 -26.22 9.88 3.90
N ASP A 85 -27.27 9.11 3.59
CA ASP A 85 -28.67 9.36 3.96
C ASP A 85 -29.04 8.69 5.30
#